data_AF-A0A418MI86-F1
#
_entry.id   AF-A0A418MI86-F1
#
_cell.length_a   1.000
_cell.length_b   1.000
_cell.length_c   1.000
_cell.angle_alpha   90.00
_cell.angle_beta   90.00
_cell.angle_gamma   90.00
#
_symmetry.space_group_name_H-M   'P 1'
#
loop_
_entity.id
_entity.type
_entity.pdbx_description
1 polymer ?
#
loop_
_entity_poly.entity_id
_entity_poly.type
_entity_poly.pdbx_seq_one_letter_code
_entity_poly.pdbx_strand_id
1 'polypeptide(L)'
;MFTQQAPIPSSLHIPGYRHLRNAQPIERLEATGNYTFIFFRGNPKPILTSQTLKYFEDQLTDYIRVSKSALINPDFIEKVIRYDAKTVCVQLIGGHQVALSRRRIIEVMERIQCLPHIKPSVFVHSKAH
;
A
#
# COMPACT_ATOMS: atom_id res chain seq x y z
N MET A 1 -11.77 -5.02 32.66
CA MET A 1 -12.91 -5.55 31.89
C MET A 1 -12.74 -5.09 30.44
N PHE A 2 -12.83 -6.05 29.51
CA PHE A 2 -12.85 -5.96 28.04
C PHE A 2 -11.68 -5.25 27.34
N THR A 3 -10.64 -6.03 27.03
CA THR A 3 -9.74 -5.76 25.90
C THR A 3 -10.56 -5.78 24.62
N GLN A 4 -10.74 -4.63 23.97
CA GLN A 4 -11.19 -4.58 22.58
C GLN A 4 -10.05 -5.15 21.72
N GLN A 5 -10.13 -6.44 21.41
CA GLN A 5 -9.38 -7.00 20.30
C GLN A 5 -9.92 -6.34 19.03
N ALA A 6 -9.05 -5.60 18.34
CA ALA A 6 -9.32 -5.17 16.98
C ALA A 6 -9.71 -6.40 16.12
N PRO A 7 -10.67 -6.27 15.19
CA PRO A 7 -11.06 -7.39 14.34
C PRO A 7 -9.82 -7.89 13.61
N ILE A 8 -9.54 -9.20 13.76
CA ILE A 8 -8.51 -9.92 13.03
C ILE A 8 -8.79 -9.64 11.54
N PRO A 9 -7.86 -9.05 10.75
CA PRO A 9 -8.17 -8.73 9.37
C PRO A 9 -8.54 -10.02 8.64
N SER A 10 -9.74 -9.95 8.09
CA SER A 10 -10.40 -10.88 7.19
C SER A 10 -9.41 -11.67 6.35
N SER A 11 -9.55 -13.00 6.37
CA SER A 11 -8.92 -13.94 5.44
C SER A 11 -8.82 -13.34 4.04
N LEU A 12 -7.66 -12.78 3.68
CA LEU A 12 -7.42 -12.30 2.34
C LEU A 12 -7.68 -13.45 1.35
N HIS A 13 -8.66 -13.27 0.48
CA HIS A 13 -9.05 -14.28 -0.47
C HIS A 13 -8.40 -14.00 -1.81
N ILE A 14 -7.35 -14.77 -2.10
CA ILE A 14 -6.70 -14.80 -3.41
C ILE A 14 -7.17 -16.09 -4.12
N PRO A 15 -8.04 -16.01 -5.15
CA PRO A 15 -8.50 -17.17 -5.87
C PRO A 15 -7.33 -18.00 -6.42
N GLY A 16 -7.35 -19.31 -6.21
CA GLY A 16 -6.24 -20.21 -6.59
C GLY A 16 -5.08 -20.29 -5.58
N TYR A 17 -5.04 -19.41 -4.56
CA TYR A 17 -3.91 -19.30 -3.63
C TYR A 17 -4.34 -19.36 -2.15
N ARG A 18 -5.32 -20.21 -1.81
CA ARG A 18 -5.90 -20.32 -0.46
C ARG A 18 -4.89 -20.63 0.66
N HIS A 19 -3.77 -21.26 0.34
CA HIS A 19 -2.73 -21.63 1.31
C HIS A 19 -1.86 -20.44 1.76
N LEU A 20 -1.96 -19.29 1.10
CA LEU A 20 -1.17 -18.10 1.42
C LEU A 20 -1.76 -17.25 2.55
N ARG A 21 -2.81 -17.73 3.21
CA ARG A 21 -3.45 -17.04 4.33
C ARG A 21 -2.46 -16.75 5.50
N ASN A 22 -1.40 -17.54 5.61
CA ASN A 22 -0.33 -17.37 6.60
C ASN A 22 1.01 -16.93 5.96
N ALA A 23 0.98 -16.39 4.74
CA ALA A 23 2.18 -15.90 4.09
C ALA A 23 2.72 -14.64 4.79
N GLN A 24 3.93 -14.24 4.40
CA GLN A 24 4.53 -12.96 4.76
C GLN A 24 3.55 -11.79 4.54
N PRO A 25 3.72 -10.64 5.22
CA PRO A 25 2.85 -9.50 5.02
C PRO A 25 2.95 -8.98 3.58
N ILE A 26 1.82 -8.58 2.98
CA ILE A 26 1.80 -7.98 1.65
C ILE A 26 2.29 -6.55 1.76
N GLU A 27 3.33 -6.24 0.99
CA GLU A 27 3.95 -4.92 0.94
C GLU A 27 3.18 -3.99 0.00
N ARG A 28 2.81 -4.49 -1.18
CA ARG A 28 2.09 -3.73 -2.21
C ARG A 28 1.39 -4.63 -3.22
N LEU A 29 0.44 -4.06 -3.93
CA LEU A 29 -0.21 -4.66 -5.08
C LEU A 29 -0.15 -3.70 -6.28
N GLU A 30 0.09 -4.24 -7.47
CA GLU A 30 0.13 -3.47 -8.71
C GLU A 30 -0.78 -4.07 -9.79
N ALA A 31 -1.59 -3.22 -10.40
CA ALA A 31 -2.47 -3.62 -11.50
C ALA A 31 -1.80 -3.41 -12.85
N THR A 32 -1.80 -4.44 -13.68
CA THR A 32 -1.42 -4.39 -15.09
C THR A 32 -2.57 -4.94 -15.93
N GLY A 33 -3.35 -4.05 -16.54
CA GLY A 33 -4.58 -4.42 -17.24
C GLY A 33 -5.62 -5.02 -16.30
N ASN A 34 -6.07 -6.24 -16.61
CA ASN A 34 -7.03 -6.99 -15.79
C ASN A 34 -6.37 -7.92 -14.75
N TYR A 35 -5.05 -7.78 -14.58
CA TYR A 35 -4.29 -8.60 -13.66
C TYR A 35 -3.71 -7.77 -12.54
N THR A 36 -3.55 -8.38 -11.37
CA THR A 36 -2.90 -7.77 -10.21
C THR A 36 -1.71 -8.62 -9.80
N PHE A 37 -0.56 -7.97 -9.63
CA PHE A 37 0.60 -8.53 -8.98
C PHE A 37 0.54 -8.23 -7.47
N ILE A 38 0.73 -9.24 -6.65
CA ILE A 38 0.76 -9.14 -5.19
C ILE A 38 2.20 -9.38 -4.74
N PHE A 39 2.80 -8.37 -4.11
CA PHE A 39 4.18 -8.40 -3.65
C PHE A 39 4.21 -8.61 -2.14
N PHE A 40 4.86 -9.70 -1.72
CA PHE A 40 5.02 -10.05 -0.31
C PHE A 40 6.38 -9.60 0.21
N ARG A 41 6.44 -9.16 1.46
CA ARG A 41 7.67 -8.64 2.06
C ARG A 41 8.73 -9.72 2.18
N GLY A 42 9.88 -9.53 1.53
CA GLY A 42 10.98 -10.50 1.56
C GLY A 42 10.84 -11.65 0.56
N ASN A 43 9.79 -11.65 -0.27
CA ASN A 43 9.64 -12.58 -1.38
C ASN A 43 9.98 -11.88 -2.71
N PRO A 44 10.98 -12.36 -3.47
CA PRO A 44 11.35 -11.76 -4.74
C PRO A 44 10.32 -11.99 -5.85
N LYS A 45 9.43 -12.99 -5.72
CA LYS A 45 8.47 -13.36 -6.76
C LYS A 45 7.06 -12.92 -6.36
N PRO A 46 6.45 -11.97 -7.09
CA PRO A 46 5.05 -11.62 -6.87
C PRO A 46 4.13 -12.73 -7.36
N ILE A 47 2.90 -12.69 -6.87
CA ILE A 47 1.83 -13.54 -7.34
C ILE A 47 0.96 -12.79 -8.31
N LEU A 48 0.64 -13.43 -9.43
CA LEU A 48 -0.28 -12.91 -10.42
C LEU A 48 -1.68 -13.46 -10.20
N THR A 49 -2.68 -12.59 -10.23
CA THR A 49 -4.09 -12.97 -10.15
C THR A 49 -4.90 -12.18 -11.17
N SER A 50 -6.00 -12.77 -11.66
CA SER A 50 -6.95 -12.13 -12.57
C SER A 50 -7.94 -11.19 -11.86
N GLN A 51 -7.82 -11.05 -10.55
CA GLN A 51 -8.66 -10.15 -9.78
C GLN A 51 -8.16 -8.70 -9.92
N THR A 52 -9.10 -7.76 -9.93
CA THR A 52 -8.78 -6.33 -10.06
C THR A 52 -8.23 -5.76 -8.75
N LEU A 53 -7.53 -4.63 -8.83
CA LEU A 53 -7.07 -3.92 -7.63
C LEU A 53 -8.23 -3.49 -6.72
N LYS A 54 -9.41 -3.19 -7.29
CA LYS A 54 -10.62 -2.86 -6.52
C LYS A 54 -11.09 -4.03 -5.66
N TYR A 55 -11.07 -5.25 -6.20
CA TYR A 55 -11.39 -6.46 -5.43
C TYR A 55 -10.50 -6.63 -4.20
N PHE A 56 -9.23 -6.20 -4.28
CA PHE A 56 -8.33 -6.22 -3.14
C PHE A 56 -8.50 -5.02 -2.21
N GLU A 57 -8.76 -3.83 -2.76
CA GLU A 57 -9.08 -2.62 -1.98
C GLU A 57 -10.28 -2.84 -1.04
N ASP A 58 -11.30 -3.57 -1.50
CA ASP A 58 -12.50 -3.90 -0.70
C ASP A 58 -12.19 -4.88 0.45
N GLN A 59 -11.15 -5.71 0.33
CA GLN A 59 -10.74 -6.68 1.36
C GLN A 59 -9.64 -6.16 2.29
N LEU A 60 -8.76 -5.32 1.76
CA LEU A 60 -7.59 -4.77 2.43
C LEU A 60 -7.88 -3.31 2.80
N THR A 61 -8.85 -3.11 3.68
CA THR A 61 -9.34 -1.78 4.04
C THR A 61 -8.29 -0.92 4.74
N ASP A 62 -7.28 -1.53 5.38
CA ASP A 62 -6.15 -0.84 5.99
C ASP A 62 -5.08 -0.39 4.97
N TYR A 63 -5.15 -0.87 3.73
CA TYR A 63 -4.20 -0.51 2.69
C TYR A 63 -4.59 0.82 2.02
N ILE A 64 -3.61 1.54 1.50
CA ILE A 64 -3.82 2.86 0.90
C ILE A 64 -3.68 2.76 -0.61
N ARG A 65 -4.73 3.14 -1.33
CA ARG A 65 -4.71 3.19 -2.78
C ARG A 65 -4.12 4.50 -3.27
N VAL A 66 -2.86 4.44 -3.70
CA VAL A 66 -2.08 5.62 -4.12
C VAL A 66 -2.28 6.00 -5.58
N SER A 67 -2.66 5.05 -6.44
CA SER A 67 -2.93 5.30 -7.85
C SER A 67 -4.02 4.38 -8.40
N LYS A 68 -4.38 4.55 -9.69
CA LYS A 68 -5.33 3.65 -10.35
C LYS A 68 -4.83 2.19 -10.38
N SER A 69 -3.51 2.01 -10.35
CA SER A 69 -2.80 0.74 -10.55
C SER A 69 -1.91 0.36 -9.38
N ALA A 70 -1.97 1.03 -8.23
CA ALA A 70 -1.15 0.69 -7.08
C ALA A 70 -1.91 0.86 -5.75
N LEU A 71 -1.79 -0.18 -4.91
CA LEU A 71 -2.31 -0.25 -3.55
C LEU A 71 -1.13 -0.66 -2.64
N ILE A 72 -0.87 0.08 -1.57
CA ILE A 72 0.30 -0.14 -0.72
C ILE A 72 -0.11 -0.38 0.73
N ASN A 73 0.67 -1.16 1.46
CA ASN A 73 0.54 -1.26 2.89
C ASN A 73 1.27 -0.07 3.55
N PRO A 74 0.58 0.77 4.34
CA PRO A 74 1.19 1.91 4.99
C PRO A 74 2.29 1.56 6.01
N ASP A 75 2.27 0.36 6.59
CA ASP A 75 3.27 -0.08 7.59
C ASP A 75 4.68 -0.22 7.00
N PHE A 76 4.77 -0.34 5.67
CA PHE A 76 6.05 -0.41 4.96
C PHE A 76 6.43 0.90 4.27
N ILE A 77 5.79 2.02 4.60
CA ILE A 77 6.20 3.34 4.10
C ILE A 77 7.48 3.77 4.83
N GLU A 78 8.54 4.02 4.07
CA GLU A 78 9.80 4.55 4.58
C GLU A 78 9.81 6.08 4.54
N LYS A 79 9.41 6.67 3.40
CA LYS A 79 9.34 8.12 3.21
C LYS A 79 8.29 8.51 2.18
N VAL A 80 7.70 9.68 2.36
CA VAL A 80 6.88 10.39 1.38
C VAL A 80 7.72 11.53 0.83
N ILE A 81 8.02 11.47 -0.46
CA ILE A 81 8.84 12.43 -1.16
C ILE A 81 7.92 13.37 -1.92
N ARG A 82 7.92 14.64 -1.53
CA ARG A 82 7.21 15.72 -2.22
C ARG A 82 8.19 16.51 -3.06
N TYR A 83 8.04 16.44 -4.38
CA TYR A 83 8.79 17.26 -5.33
C TYR A 83 8.10 18.61 -5.53
N ASP A 84 6.77 18.58 -5.71
CA ASP A 84 5.94 19.77 -5.83
C ASP A 84 4.51 19.48 -5.30
N ALA A 85 3.55 20.39 -5.53
CA ALA A 85 2.17 20.20 -5.06
C ALA A 85 1.39 19.09 -5.79
N LYS A 86 1.79 18.73 -7.01
CA LYS A 86 1.17 17.74 -7.91
C LYS A 86 2.03 16.49 -8.10
N THR A 87 3.28 16.51 -7.66
CA THR A 87 4.24 15.41 -7.81
C THR A 87 4.69 14.94 -6.43
N VAL A 88 4.04 13.87 -5.96
CA VAL A 88 4.31 13.22 -4.68
C VAL A 88 4.52 11.73 -4.93
N CYS A 89 5.54 11.16 -4.28
CA CYS A 89 5.85 9.75 -4.33
C CYS A 89 5.92 9.18 -2.91
N VAL A 90 5.56 7.92 -2.76
CA VAL A 90 5.81 7.14 -1.54
C VAL A 90 6.93 6.17 -1.85
N GLN A 91 7.97 6.16 -1.02
CA GLN A 91 9.00 5.14 -1.01
C GLN A 91 8.70 4.13 0.08
N LEU A 92 8.65 2.86 -0.29
CA LEU A 92 8.52 1.73 0.62
C LEU A 92 9.91 1.28 1.11
N ILE A 93 9.94 0.56 2.23
CA ILE A 93 11.17 -0.02 2.78
C ILE A 93 11.82 -0.91 1.71
N GLY A 94 13.10 -0.69 1.41
CA GLY A 94 13.79 -1.39 0.31
C GLY A 94 13.85 -0.58 -0.99
N GLY A 95 13.39 0.67 -0.98
CA GLY A 95 13.69 1.65 -2.02
C GLY A 95 12.69 1.70 -3.17
N HIS A 96 11.66 0.86 -3.17
CA HIS A 96 10.63 0.89 -4.21
C HIS A 96 9.77 2.14 -4.08
N GLN A 97 9.67 2.93 -5.16
CA GLN A 97 8.92 4.18 -5.18
C GLN A 97 7.63 4.05 -5.99
N VAL A 98 6.53 4.52 -5.43
CA VAL A 98 5.21 4.55 -6.05
C VAL A 98 4.72 5.98 -6.12
N ALA A 99 4.47 6.46 -7.34
CA ALA A 99 3.94 7.80 -7.57
C ALA A 99 2.45 7.87 -7.21
N LEU A 100 2.06 8.94 -6.52
CA LEU A 100 0.66 9.21 -6.20
C LEU A 100 -0.03 9.80 -7.43
N SER A 101 -1.25 9.34 -7.70
CA SER A 101 -2.07 10.02 -8.71
C SER A 101 -2.51 11.38 -8.17
N ARG A 102 -2.42 12.44 -8.99
CA ARG A 102 -2.72 13.83 -8.60
C ARG A 102 -4.02 13.99 -7.81
N ARG A 103 -5.08 13.29 -8.22
CA ARG A 103 -6.41 13.34 -7.59
C ARG A 103 -6.47 12.68 -6.20
N ARG A 104 -5.54 11.76 -5.91
CA ARG A 104 -5.46 11.02 -4.64
C ARG A 104 -4.44 11.59 -3.68
N ILE A 105 -3.65 12.61 -4.09
CA ILE A 105 -2.60 13.17 -3.23
C ILE A 105 -3.18 13.62 -1.89
N ILE A 106 -4.27 14.39 -1.90
CA ILE A 106 -4.89 14.92 -0.67
C ILE A 106 -5.34 13.78 0.24
N GLU A 107 -6.18 12.88 -0.28
CA GLU A 107 -6.72 11.72 0.44
C GLU A 107 -5.60 10.83 1.04
N VAL A 108 -4.58 10.50 0.24
CA VAL A 108 -3.47 9.64 0.67
C VAL A 108 -2.66 10.33 1.76
N MET A 109 -2.38 11.63 1.62
CA MET A 109 -1.58 12.39 2.59
C MET A 109 -2.30 12.53 3.92
N GLU A 110 -3.61 12.84 3.91
CA GLU A 110 -4.44 12.88 5.11
C GLU A 110 -4.46 11.52 5.83
N ARG A 111 -4.61 10.44 5.05
CA ARG A 111 -4.63 9.08 5.60
C ARG A 111 -3.29 8.70 6.23
N ILE A 112 -2.17 9.03 5.60
CA ILE A 112 -0.82 8.79 6.16
C ILE A 112 -0.60 9.60 7.44
N GLN A 113 -1.04 10.87 7.50
CA GLN A 113 -0.87 11.73 8.67
C GLN A 113 -1.69 11.27 9.88
N CYS A 114 -2.85 10.65 9.64
CA CYS A 114 -3.71 10.12 10.71
C CYS A 114 -3.24 8.76 11.26
N LEU A 115 -2.23 8.13 10.66
CA LEU A 115 -1.73 6.84 11.12
C LEU A 115 -0.81 7.01 12.35
N PRO A 116 -1.17 6.44 13.52
CA PRO A 116 -0.48 6.71 14.78
C PRO A 116 0.97 6.18 14.85
N HIS A 117 1.35 5.29 13.93
CA HIS A 117 2.65 4.63 13.91
C HIS A 117 3.62 5.19 12.86
N ILE A 118 3.15 6.05 11.95
CA ILE A 118 3.99 6.66 10.94
C ILE A 118 4.59 7.95 11.51
N LYS A 119 5.92 7.99 11.62
CA LYS A 119 6.62 9.16 12.19
C LYS A 119 6.56 10.35 11.22
N PRO A 120 6.46 11.60 11.72
CA PRO A 120 6.51 12.81 10.89
C PRO A 120 7.81 12.94 10.05
N SER A 121 8.88 12.27 10.46
CA SER A 121 10.17 12.21 9.76
C SER A 121 10.11 11.54 8.38
N VAL A 122 8.97 10.95 8.02
CA VAL A 122 8.71 10.31 6.72
C VAL A 122 8.53 11.37 5.61
N PHE A 123 8.10 12.60 5.91
CA PHE A 123 7.88 13.63 4.89
C PHE A 123 9.19 14.34 4.49
N VAL A 124 9.59 14.19 3.23
CA VAL A 124 10.79 14.81 2.66
C VAL A 124 10.39 15.75 1.53
N HIS A 125 10.84 17.00 1.60
CA HIS A 125 10.75 17.94 0.48
C HIS A 125 11.99 17.79 -0.38
N SER A 126 11.83 17.35 -1.63
CA SER A 126 12.94 17.34 -2.58
C SER A 126 13.13 18.77 -3.08
N LYS A 127 14.31 19.35 -2.86
CA LYS A 127 14.69 20.58 -3.55
C LYS A 127 14.90 20.22 -5.03
N ALA A 128 14.04 20.71 -5.90
CA ALA A 128 14.32 20.72 -7.33
C ALA A 128 15.55 21.63 -7.55
N HIS A 129 16.59 21.09 -8.19
CA HIS A 129 17.71 21.85 -8.73
C HIS A 129 17.30 22.60 -9.99
#